data_AF-A0A7V3XI83-F1
#
_entry.id   AF-A0A7V3XI83-F1
#
_cell.length_a   1.000
_cell.length_b   1.000
_cell.length_c   1.000
_cell.angle_alpha   90.00
_cell.angle_beta   90.00
_cell.angle_gamma   90.00
#
_symmetry.space_group_name_H-M   'P 1'
#
loop_
_entity.id
_entity.type
_entity.pdbx_description
1 polymer ?
#
loop_
_entity_poly.entity_id
_entity_poly.type
_entity_poly.pdbx_seq_one_letter_code
_entity_poly.pdbx_strand_id
1 'polypeptide(L)'
;MKRGEGLERVERDILAEKAAALGRAGERLEQALAEAARLGLCYDAATDPDERERLGRAYERARGVAVGARLALLIQREAVGLRNHRIVDQQFPEPPPLRARRR
;
A
#
# COMPACT_ATOMS: atom_id res chain seq x y z
N MET A 1 0.53 41.44 -13.66
CA MET A 1 0.47 40.20 -12.86
C MET A 1 0.01 40.58 -11.46
N LYS A 2 -1.28 40.39 -11.15
CA LYS A 2 -1.81 40.76 -9.83
C LYS A 2 -1.32 39.71 -8.83
N ARG A 3 -0.83 40.13 -7.66
CA ARG A 3 -0.25 39.24 -6.63
C ARG A 3 -1.16 38.05 -6.26
N GLY A 4 -2.48 38.16 -6.43
CA GLY A 4 -3.45 37.07 -6.24
C GLY A 4 -3.38 35.95 -7.29
N GLU A 5 -3.16 36.26 -8.57
CA GLU A 5 -3.13 35.26 -9.65
C GLU A 5 -1.92 34.31 -9.52
N GLY A 6 -0.80 34.82 -9.02
CA GLY A 6 0.39 34.01 -8.74
C GLY A 6 0.20 33.07 -7.56
N LEU A 7 -0.49 33.52 -6.50
CA LEU A 7 -0.80 32.70 -5.33
C LEU A 7 -1.76 31.56 -5.68
N GLU A 8 -2.84 31.87 -6.39
CA GLU A 8 -3.83 30.86 -6.84
C GLU A 8 -3.22 29.80 -7.78
N ARG A 9 -2.20 30.17 -8.57
CA ARG A 9 -1.49 29.19 -9.40
C ARG A 9 -0.66 28.24 -8.54
N VAL A 10 0.11 28.78 -7.60
CA VAL A 10 0.95 27.98 -6.69
C VAL A 10 0.10 27.04 -5.83
N GLU A 11 -1.05 27.51 -5.33
CA GLU A 11 -1.96 26.66 -4.57
C GLU A 11 -2.51 25.48 -5.39
N ARG A 12 -2.88 25.73 -6.66
CA ARG A 12 -3.31 24.67 -7.57
C ARG A 12 -2.20 23.66 -7.86
N ASP A 13 -0.98 24.12 -8.10
CA ASP A 13 0.16 23.25 -8.35
C ASP A 13 0.47 22.37 -7.12
N ILE A 14 0.40 22.93 -5.91
CA ILE A 14 0.57 22.18 -4.65
C ILE A 14 -0.52 21.13 -4.47
N LEU A 15 -1.78 21.48 -4.76
CA LEU A 15 -2.89 20.53 -4.68
C LEU A 15 -2.74 19.39 -5.70
N ALA A 16 -2.34 19.70 -6.93
CA ALA A 16 -2.12 18.70 -7.97
C ALA A 16 -0.99 17.73 -7.58
N GLU A 17 0.13 18.22 -7.05
CA GLU A 17 1.23 17.35 -6.63
C GLU A 17 0.84 16.48 -5.44
N LYS A 18 0.09 17.02 -4.45
CA LYS A 18 -0.44 16.24 -3.33
C LYS A 18 -1.36 15.11 -3.82
N ALA A 19 -2.25 15.40 -4.76
CA ALA A 19 -3.13 14.40 -5.36
C ALA A 19 -2.34 13.31 -6.10
N ALA A 20 -1.36 13.71 -6.92
CA ALA A 20 -0.51 12.78 -7.65
C ALA A 20 0.33 11.90 -6.71
N ALA A 21 0.88 12.47 -5.64
CA ALA A 21 1.65 11.73 -4.64
C ALA A 21 0.79 10.67 -3.92
N LEU A 22 -0.44 11.01 -3.54
CA LEU A 22 -1.41 10.09 -2.95
C LEU A 22 -1.81 8.98 -3.92
N GLY A 23 -2.07 9.33 -5.19
CA GLY A 23 -2.39 8.35 -6.24
C GLY A 23 -1.27 7.31 -6.40
N ARG A 24 -0.03 7.77 -6.56
CA ARG A 24 1.15 6.88 -6.66
C ARG A 24 1.34 6.02 -5.40
N ALA A 25 0.97 6.50 -4.21
CA ALA A 25 1.05 5.70 -2.99
C ALA A 25 -0.04 4.62 -2.93
N GLY A 26 -1.25 4.93 -3.39
CA GLY A 26 -2.32 3.93 -3.57
C GLY A 26 -1.92 2.83 -4.55
N GLU A 27 -1.42 3.19 -5.73
CA GLU A 27 -0.97 2.23 -6.74
C GLU A 27 0.14 1.30 -6.21
N ARG A 28 1.10 1.83 -5.46
CA ARG A 28 2.16 1.02 -4.83
C ARG A 28 1.59 0.03 -3.81
N LEU A 29 0.60 0.46 -3.03
CA LEU A 29 -0.07 -0.42 -2.07
C LEU A 29 -0.83 -1.53 -2.78
N GLU A 30 -1.59 -1.21 -3.83
CA GLU A 30 -2.32 -2.19 -4.64
C GLU A 30 -1.37 -3.23 -5.25
N GLN A 31 -0.26 -2.80 -5.84
CA GLN A 31 0.75 -3.70 -6.40
C GLN A 31 1.36 -4.63 -5.33
N ALA A 32 1.69 -4.08 -4.17
CA ALA A 32 2.26 -4.87 -3.07
C ALA A 32 1.26 -5.89 -2.50
N LEU A 33 -0.02 -5.51 -2.37
CA LEU A 33 -1.09 -6.41 -1.94
C LEU A 33 -1.35 -7.51 -2.96
N ALA A 34 -1.37 -7.18 -4.25
CA ALA A 34 -1.55 -8.16 -5.32
C ALA A 34 -0.42 -9.20 -5.33
N GLU A 35 0.84 -8.77 -5.14
CA GLU A 35 1.98 -9.67 -5.08
C GLU A 35 1.94 -10.56 -3.83
N ALA A 36 1.61 -10.00 -2.66
CA ALA A 36 1.44 -10.79 -1.44
C ALA A 36 0.30 -11.81 -1.59
N ALA A 37 -0.83 -11.43 -2.19
CA ALA A 37 -1.95 -12.33 -2.45
C ALA A 37 -1.54 -13.47 -3.40
N ARG A 38 -0.87 -13.14 -4.51
CA ARG A 38 -0.39 -14.11 -5.50
C ARG A 38 0.58 -15.12 -4.86
N LEU A 39 1.58 -14.65 -4.13
CA LEU A 39 2.52 -15.51 -3.42
C LEU A 39 1.86 -16.36 -2.33
N GLY A 40 0.84 -15.81 -1.67
CA GLY A 40 0.03 -16.54 -0.71
C GLY A 40 -0.69 -17.73 -1.35
N LEU A 41 -1.34 -17.52 -2.50
CA LEU A 41 -1.99 -18.61 -3.25
C LEU A 41 -0.98 -19.68 -3.69
N CYS A 42 0.20 -19.28 -4.18
CA CYS A 42 1.26 -20.22 -4.53
C CYS A 42 1.74 -21.01 -3.29
N TYR A 43 1.92 -20.35 -2.15
CA TYR A 43 2.33 -20.99 -0.91
C TYR A 43 1.30 -22.01 -0.41
N ASP A 44 0.02 -21.70 -0.53
CA ASP A 44 -1.08 -22.57 -0.11
C ASP A 44 -1.19 -23.80 -1.03
N ALA A 45 -0.85 -23.66 -2.32
CA ALA A 45 -0.88 -24.74 -3.32
C ALA A 45 0.38 -25.62 -3.34
N ALA A 46 1.51 -25.16 -2.79
CA ALA A 46 2.78 -25.87 -2.87
C ALA A 46 2.80 -27.14 -1.99
N THR A 47 3.12 -28.28 -2.60
CA THR A 47 3.24 -29.57 -1.93
C THR A 47 4.68 -29.93 -1.57
N ASP A 48 5.65 -29.42 -2.34
CA ASP A 48 7.07 -29.63 -2.08
C ASP A 48 7.55 -28.78 -0.89
N PRO A 49 8.19 -29.37 0.14
CA PRO A 49 8.62 -28.64 1.33
C PRO A 49 9.60 -27.49 1.05
N ASP A 50 10.56 -27.68 0.13
CA ASP A 50 11.58 -26.68 -0.18
C ASP A 50 10.99 -25.50 -0.95
N GLU A 51 10.14 -25.80 -1.94
CA GLU A 51 9.35 -24.79 -2.64
C GLU A 51 8.44 -24.02 -1.68
N ARG A 52 7.74 -24.72 -0.78
CA ARG A 52 6.86 -24.09 0.21
C ARG A 52 7.64 -23.18 1.16
N GLU A 53 8.85 -23.57 1.57
CA GLU A 53 9.72 -22.71 2.38
C GLU A 53 10.18 -21.47 1.61
N ARG A 54 10.58 -21.63 0.35
CA ARG A 54 10.97 -20.52 -0.55
C ARG A 54 9.82 -19.54 -0.77
N LEU A 55 8.62 -20.04 -1.07
CA LEU A 55 7.42 -19.24 -1.25
C LEU A 55 6.99 -18.54 0.03
N GLY A 56 7.13 -19.20 1.19
CA GLY A 56 6.89 -18.58 2.48
C GLY A 56 7.80 -17.37 2.73
N ARG A 57 9.11 -17.53 2.50
CA ARG A 57 10.06 -16.40 2.60
C ARG A 57 9.71 -15.27 1.64
N ALA A 58 9.31 -15.59 0.41
CA ALA A 58 8.89 -14.59 -0.57
C ALA A 58 7.61 -13.85 -0.13
N TYR A 59 6.61 -14.58 0.35
CA TYR A 59 5.36 -14.05 0.86
C TYR A 59 5.59 -13.06 2.02
N GLU A 60 6.40 -13.43 3.03
CA GLU A 60 6.65 -12.53 4.17
C GLU A 60 7.35 -11.24 3.77
N ARG A 61 8.26 -11.30 2.78
CA ARG A 61 8.86 -10.09 2.20
C ARG A 61 7.80 -9.22 1.51
N ALA A 62 6.97 -9.82 0.66
CA ALA A 62 5.89 -9.09 -0.03
C ALA A 62 4.87 -8.50 0.96
N ARG A 63 4.51 -9.24 2.01
CA ARG A 63 3.68 -8.76 3.11
C ARG A 63 4.33 -7.56 3.80
N GLY A 64 5.62 -7.62 4.11
CA GLY A 64 6.35 -6.49 4.69
C GLY A 64 6.29 -5.23 3.81
N VAL A 65 6.45 -5.39 2.50
CA VAL A 65 6.29 -4.30 1.53
C VAL A 65 4.86 -3.73 1.54
N ALA A 66 3.84 -4.59 1.55
CA ALA A 66 2.44 -4.16 1.60
C ALA A 66 2.12 -3.38 2.90
N VAL A 67 2.60 -3.87 4.04
CA VAL A 67 2.46 -3.18 5.35
C VAL A 67 3.14 -1.80 5.31
N GLY A 68 4.36 -1.73 4.77
CA GLY A 68 5.10 -0.47 4.64
C GLY A 68 4.42 0.52 3.70
N ALA A 69 3.95 0.07 2.53
CA ALA A 69 3.21 0.89 1.58
C ALA A 69 1.90 1.43 2.18
N ARG A 70 1.22 0.60 2.98
CA ARG A 70 0.00 0.98 3.69
C ARG A 70 0.27 2.07 4.73
N LEU A 71 1.30 1.90 5.55
CA LEU A 71 1.71 2.93 6.53
C LEU A 71 2.07 4.24 5.83
N ALA A 72 2.82 4.18 4.72
CA ALA A 72 3.16 5.36 3.93
C ALA A 72 1.93 6.10 3.40
N LEU A 73 0.93 5.36 2.88
CA LEU A 73 -0.34 5.94 2.44
C LEU A 73 -1.09 6.63 3.59
N LEU A 74 -1.14 6.01 4.77
CA LEU A 74 -1.78 6.61 5.95
C LEU A 74 -1.10 7.92 6.36
N ILE A 75 0.24 7.94 6.42
CA ILE A 75 1.01 9.15 6.74
C ILE A 75 0.72 10.27 5.73
N GLN A 76 0.70 9.97 4.43
CA GLN A 76 0.40 10.97 3.41
C GLN A 76 -1.03 11.50 3.51
N ARG A 77 -1.99 10.62 3.83
CA ARG A 77 -3.39 11.02 4.07
C ARG A 77 -3.51 11.97 5.26
N GLU A 78 -2.86 11.65 6.38
CA GLU A 78 -2.84 12.53 7.55
C GLU A 78 -2.22 13.90 7.25
N ALA A 79 -1.12 13.92 6.47
CA ALA A 79 -0.44 15.14 6.06
C ALA A 79 -1.31 16.08 5.22
N VAL A 80 -2.37 15.56 4.57
CA VAL A 80 -3.36 16.36 3.82
C VAL A 80 -4.69 16.53 4.56
N GLY A 81 -4.77 16.10 5.83
CA GLY A 81 -5.95 16.27 6.69
C GLY A 81 -6.95 15.10 6.69
N LEU A 82 -6.68 14.01 5.97
CA LEU A 82 -7.54 12.83 5.87
C LEU A 82 -7.27 11.82 6.99
N ARG A 83 -7.63 12.16 8.23
CA ARG A 83 -7.32 11.38 9.44
C ARG A 83 -8.21 10.16 9.70
N ASN A 84 -9.33 10.02 8.98
CA ASN A 84 -10.18 8.84 9.09
C ASN A 84 -9.67 7.73 8.16
N HIS A 85 -9.22 6.63 8.75
CA HIS A 85 -8.59 5.51 8.06
C HIS A 85 -9.53 4.34 7.80
N ARG A 86 -10.79 4.39 8.29
CA ARG A 86 -11.74 3.28 8.18
C ARG A 86 -11.90 2.77 6.75
N ILE A 87 -11.95 3.67 5.78
CA ILE A 87 -12.08 3.31 4.37
C ILE A 87 -10.82 2.61 3.83
N VAL A 88 -9.64 3.02 4.30
CA VAL A 88 -8.36 2.38 3.94
C VAL A 88 -8.27 1.00 4.57
N ASP A 89 -8.71 0.85 5.83
CA ASP A 89 -8.75 -0.45 6.50
C ASP A 89 -9.69 -1.43 5.79
N GLN A 90 -10.82 -0.95 5.27
CA GLN A 90 -11.79 -1.77 4.53
C GLN A 90 -11.32 -2.13 3.12
N GLN A 91 -10.76 -1.17 2.37
CA GLN A 91 -10.34 -1.38 0.98
C GLN A 91 -9.00 -2.08 0.86
N PHE A 92 -8.10 -1.86 1.81
CA PHE A 92 -6.72 -2.35 1.80
C PHE A 92 -6.42 -3.08 3.12
N PRO A 93 -7.05 -4.24 3.37
CA PRO A 93 -6.79 -5.02 4.57
C PRO A 93 -5.33 -5.51 4.57
N GLU A 94 -4.72 -5.55 5.74
CA GLU A 94 -3.37 -6.06 5.89
C GLU A 94 -3.33 -7.57 5.58
N PRO A 95 -2.37 -8.07 4.76
CA PRO A 95 -2.22 -9.49 4.52
C PRO A 95 -1.90 -10.24 5.83
N PRO A 96 -2.53 -11.41 6.08
CA PRO A 96 -2.28 -12.16 7.30
C PRO A 96 -0.83 -12.67 7.35
N PRO A 97 -0.19 -12.78 8.51
CA PRO A 97 1.12 -13.42 8.62
C PRO A 97 1.04 -14.91 8.27
N LEU A 98 2.13 -15.54 7.81
CA LEU A 98 2.13 -16.96 7.44
C LEU A 98 1.63 -17.87 8.55
N ARG A 99 1.94 -17.55 9.82
CA ARG A 99 1.45 -18.31 10.98
C ARG A 99 -0.08 -18.44 11.04
N ALA A 100 -0.80 -17.46 10.50
CA ALA A 100 -2.26 -17.45 10.43
C ALA A 100 -2.79 -18.20 9.20
N ARG A 101 -1.97 -18.35 8.14
CA ARG A 101 -2.29 -19.13 6.92
C ARG A 101 -2.02 -20.64 7.07
N ARG A 102 -1.16 -21.03 8.02
CA ARG A 102 -0.83 -22.44 8.32
C ARG A 102 -1.89 -23.18 9.14
N ARG A 103 -2.89 -22.45 9.67
CA ARG A 103 -4.01 -23.00 10.44
C ARG A 103 -5.16 -23.31 9.51
#